data_AF-A0A953NVW5-F1
#
_entry.id   AF-A0A953NVW5-F1
#
_cell.length_a   1.000
_cell.length_b   1.000
_cell.length_c   1.000
_cell.angle_alpha   90.00
_cell.angle_beta   90.00
_cell.angle_gamma   90.00
#
_symmetry.space_group_name_H-M   'P 1'
#
loop_
_entity.id
_entity.type
_entity.pdbx_description
1 polymer ?
#
loop_
_entity_poly.entity_id
_entity_poly.type
_entity_poly.pdbx_seq_one_letter_code
_entity_poly.pdbx_strand_id
1 'polypeptide(L)'
;MKRKLSFLLVLFLVVSVGTAAAKKHKKSDAQSGKPKFDYYLLSLSWAPNYCAGHPSDHSSECKVGGHVAFVLHGLWPQSAKGAPPMSCAPARPVASSIVTSSLHSIGHW
;
A
#
# COMPACT_ATOMS: atom_id res chain seq x y z
N MET A 1 17.35 -26.76 -58.93
CA MET A 1 16.55 -26.78 -57.68
C MET A 1 17.27 -26.15 -56.48
N LYS A 2 18.60 -26.31 -56.31
CA LYS A 2 19.38 -25.78 -55.17
C LYS A 2 19.39 -24.24 -55.02
N ARG A 3 19.35 -23.48 -56.13
CA ARG A 3 19.36 -21.99 -56.12
C ARG A 3 18.06 -21.36 -55.62
N LYS A 4 16.92 -22.04 -55.78
CA LYS A 4 15.61 -21.58 -55.27
C LYS A 4 15.46 -21.79 -53.76
N LEU A 5 16.15 -22.81 -53.22
CA LEU A 5 16.13 -23.13 -51.79
C LEU A 5 16.96 -22.12 -50.98
N SER A 6 18.09 -21.64 -51.52
CA SER A 6 18.89 -20.58 -50.88
C SER A 6 18.17 -19.23 -50.81
N PHE A 7 17.39 -18.86 -51.84
CA PHE A 7 16.65 -17.59 -51.84
C PHE A 7 15.51 -17.58 -50.82
N LEU A 8 14.83 -18.72 -50.62
CA LEU A 8 13.76 -18.84 -49.63
C LEU A 8 14.29 -18.83 -48.19
N LEU A 9 15.50 -19.38 -47.96
CA LEU A 9 16.11 -19.41 -46.63
C LEU A 9 16.64 -18.03 -46.18
N VAL A 10 17.11 -17.21 -47.13
CA VAL A 10 17.51 -15.82 -46.87
C VAL A 10 16.29 -14.92 -46.63
N LEU A 11 15.19 -15.13 -47.37
CA LEU A 11 13.96 -14.36 -47.17
C LEU A 11 13.31 -14.65 -45.80
N PHE A 12 13.44 -15.89 -45.29
CA PHE A 12 12.92 -16.26 -43.98
C PHE A 12 13.74 -15.69 -42.81
N LEU A 13 15.05 -15.48 -42.98
CA LEU A 13 15.92 -14.92 -41.95
C LEU A 13 15.75 -13.41 -41.74
N VAL A 14 15.26 -12.66 -42.74
CA VAL A 14 15.10 -11.19 -42.64
C VAL A 14 13.80 -10.78 -41.94
N VAL A 15 12.79 -11.66 -41.85
CA VAL A 15 11.47 -11.33 -41.28
C VAL A 15 11.45 -11.37 -39.73
N SER A 16 12.46 -11.95 -39.08
CA SER A 16 12.46 -12.16 -37.62
C SER A 16 12.90 -10.94 -36.78
N VAL A 17 13.29 -9.81 -37.38
CA VAL A 17 13.91 -8.67 -36.66
C VAL A 17 12.94 -7.52 -36.34
N GLY A 18 11.65 -7.65 -36.65
CA GLY A 18 10.78 -6.47 -36.79
C GLY A 18 9.56 -6.33 -35.88
N THR A 19 9.53 -6.71 -34.60
CA THR A 19 8.45 -6.24 -33.68
C THR A 19 8.88 -6.07 -32.22
N ALA A 20 9.93 -5.29 -31.96
CA ALA A 20 10.10 -4.68 -30.64
C ALA A 20 9.05 -3.55 -30.49
N ALA A 21 7.82 -3.89 -30.11
CA ALA A 21 6.80 -2.92 -29.75
C ALA A 21 7.31 -2.06 -28.58
N ALA A 22 7.70 -0.82 -28.88
CA ALA A 22 8.10 0.14 -27.88
C ALA A 22 6.96 0.32 -26.87
N LYS A 23 7.15 -0.16 -25.65
CA LYS A 23 6.23 0.10 -24.54
C LYS A 23 6.26 1.60 -24.26
N LYS A 24 5.37 2.37 -24.89
CA LYS A 24 5.10 3.76 -24.49
C LYS A 24 4.60 3.71 -23.05
N HIS A 25 5.46 4.05 -22.10
CA HIS A 25 5.05 4.36 -20.74
C HIS A 25 4.04 5.50 -20.83
N LYS A 26 2.75 5.21 -20.62
CA LYS A 26 1.74 6.23 -20.36
C LYS A 26 2.24 7.02 -19.16
N LYS A 27 2.62 8.29 -19.37
CA LYS A 27 2.80 9.25 -18.28
C LYS A 27 1.44 9.34 -17.59
N SER A 28 1.36 8.79 -16.39
CA SER A 28 0.18 8.91 -15.54
C SER A 28 -0.09 10.39 -15.34
N ASP A 29 -1.27 10.85 -15.74
CA ASP A 29 -1.71 12.21 -15.52
C ASP A 29 -1.54 12.56 -14.04
N ALA A 30 -0.61 13.50 -13.79
CA ALA A 30 -0.46 14.21 -12.54
C ALA A 30 -1.65 15.18 -12.39
N GLN A 31 -2.86 14.61 -12.33
CA GLN A 31 -4.09 15.36 -12.17
C GLN A 31 -4.64 15.12 -10.76
N SER A 32 -4.84 16.25 -10.07
CA SER A 32 -5.34 16.45 -8.70
C SER A 32 -4.31 16.31 -7.59
N GLY A 33 -4.00 17.41 -6.90
CA GLY A 33 -3.07 17.53 -5.78
C GLY A 33 -3.47 16.79 -4.49
N LYS A 34 -4.21 15.69 -4.58
CA LYS A 34 -4.45 14.76 -3.48
C LYS A 34 -3.51 13.56 -3.62
N PRO A 35 -2.80 13.14 -2.56
CA PRO A 35 -2.07 11.88 -2.57
C PRO A 35 -3.02 10.76 -3.03
N LYS A 36 -2.68 10.08 -4.12
CA LYS A 36 -3.46 8.94 -4.62
C LYS A 36 -3.13 7.74 -3.73
N PHE A 37 -4.13 7.23 -3.03
CA PHE A 37 -4.10 5.97 -2.30
C PHE A 37 -5.41 5.22 -2.60
N ASP A 38 -5.39 3.90 -2.44
CA ASP A 38 -6.48 3.03 -2.86
C ASP A 38 -7.42 2.65 -1.70
N TYR A 39 -6.88 2.54 -0.48
CA TYR A 39 -7.64 2.18 0.71
C TYR A 39 -7.00 2.70 2.00
N TYR A 40 -7.76 2.71 3.08
CA TYR A 40 -7.21 2.91 4.42
C TYR A 40 -6.96 1.56 5.09
N LEU A 41 -5.77 1.40 5.67
CA LEU A 41 -5.46 0.30 6.57
C LEU A 41 -5.64 0.79 8.02
N LEU A 42 -6.53 0.13 8.75
CA LEU A 42 -6.67 0.31 10.19
C LEU A 42 -5.75 -0.69 10.88
N SER A 43 -4.69 -0.19 11.54
CA SER A 43 -3.74 -1.01 12.28
C SER A 43 -4.06 -0.97 13.78
N LEU A 44 -4.18 -2.15 14.39
CA LEU A 44 -4.48 -2.33 15.81
C LEU A 44 -3.33 -3.11 16.48
N SER A 45 -2.83 -2.59 17.60
CA SER A 45 -1.83 -3.26 18.42
C SER A 45 -2.49 -4.14 19.48
N TRP A 46 -1.96 -5.34 19.68
CA TRP A 46 -2.38 -6.21 20.78
C TRP A 46 -1.66 -5.83 22.09
N ALA A 47 -2.36 -5.20 23.04
CA ALA A 47 -1.73 -4.55 24.18
C ALA A 47 -0.90 -5.51 25.09
N PRO A 48 -1.40 -6.68 25.53
CA PRO A 48 -0.63 -7.60 26.38
C PRO A 48 0.67 -8.07 25.74
N ASN A 49 0.67 -8.38 24.44
CA ASN A 49 1.91 -8.77 23.76
C ASN A 49 2.90 -7.60 23.67
N TYR A 50 2.41 -6.39 23.39
CA TYR A 50 3.25 -5.19 23.39
C TYR A 50 3.83 -4.92 24.78
N CYS A 51 2.99 -4.85 25.81
CA CYS A 51 3.39 -4.54 27.19
C CYS A 51 4.36 -5.58 27.77
N ALA A 52 4.18 -6.87 27.45
CA ALA A 52 5.12 -7.92 27.85
C ALA A 52 6.54 -7.70 27.30
N GLY A 53 6.67 -7.11 26.11
CA GLY A 53 7.96 -6.76 25.49
C GLY A 53 8.49 -5.37 25.86
N HIS A 54 7.69 -4.52 26.52
CA HIS A 54 8.02 -3.13 26.82
C HIS A 54 7.79 -2.82 28.31
N PRO A 55 8.57 -3.44 29.22
CA PRO A 55 8.33 -3.33 30.67
C PRO A 55 8.53 -1.92 31.25
N SER A 56 9.22 -1.04 30.52
CA SER A 56 9.41 0.37 30.88
C SER A 56 8.28 1.28 30.40
N ASP A 57 7.30 0.75 29.64
CA ASP A 57 6.11 1.52 29.29
C ASP A 57 5.14 1.56 30.48
N HIS A 58 4.77 2.78 30.87
CA HIS A 58 3.87 3.07 31.99
C HIS A 58 2.56 3.71 31.52
N SER A 59 2.25 3.59 30.23
CA SER A 59 0.94 3.90 29.66
C SER A 59 -0.19 3.18 30.41
N SER A 60 -1.39 3.77 30.39
CA SER A 60 -2.59 3.19 31.03
C SER A 60 -2.89 1.77 30.55
N GLU A 61 -2.58 1.50 29.30
CA GLU A 61 -2.80 0.26 28.58
C GLU A 61 -1.91 -0.88 29.10
N CYS A 62 -0.74 -0.55 29.65
CA CYS A 62 0.20 -1.50 30.24
C CYS A 62 0.12 -1.60 31.78
N LYS A 63 -0.72 -0.78 32.43
CA LYS A 63 -0.90 -0.86 33.88
C LYS A 63 -1.68 -2.12 34.26
N VAL A 64 -1.36 -2.67 35.44
CA VAL A 64 -2.13 -3.77 36.04
C VAL A 64 -3.58 -3.33 36.21
N GLY A 65 -4.52 -4.11 35.66
CA GLY A 65 -5.95 -3.77 35.60
C GLY A 65 -6.38 -3.00 34.34
N GLY A 66 -5.44 -2.65 33.46
CA GLY A 66 -5.73 -2.14 32.12
C GLY A 66 -6.31 -3.27 31.26
N HIS A 67 -7.62 -3.46 31.26
CA HIS A 67 -8.31 -4.49 30.47
C HIS A 67 -8.47 -4.08 28.99
N VAL A 68 -7.42 -3.52 28.39
CA VAL A 68 -7.47 -3.08 26.99
C VAL A 68 -7.03 -4.23 26.10
N ALA A 69 -7.92 -4.59 25.18
CA ALA A 69 -7.62 -5.60 24.19
C ALA A 69 -6.69 -4.98 23.11
N PHE A 70 -7.32 -4.44 22.08
CA PHE A 70 -6.66 -3.74 20.99
C PHE A 70 -6.56 -2.24 21.24
N VAL A 71 -5.40 -1.67 20.89
CA VAL A 71 -5.15 -0.22 20.89
C VAL A 71 -5.00 0.26 19.44
N LEU A 72 -5.62 1.38 19.09
CA LEU A 72 -5.44 1.99 17.77
C LEU A 72 -3.97 2.39 17.57
N HIS A 73 -3.29 1.74 16.63
CA HIS A 73 -1.92 2.09 16.27
C HIS A 73 -1.92 3.21 15.22
N GLY A 74 -2.77 3.09 14.20
CA GLY A 74 -2.86 4.11 13.17
C GLY A 74 -3.86 3.78 12.07
N LEU A 75 -4.20 4.83 11.31
CA LEU A 75 -5.00 4.75 10.10
C LEU A 75 -4.14 5.23 8.93
N TRP A 76 -3.75 4.32 8.05
CA TRP A 76 -2.72 4.59 7.04
C TRP A 76 -3.31 4.54 5.62
N PRO A 77 -3.16 5.61 4.82
CA PRO A 77 -3.47 5.55 3.40
C PRO A 77 -2.51 4.59 2.70
N GLN A 78 -3.05 3.58 2.02
CA GLN A 78 -2.29 2.51 1.40
C GLN A 78 -2.52 2.42 -0.11
N SER A 79 -1.49 1.92 -0.81
CA SER A 79 -1.57 1.58 -2.23
C SER A 79 -1.81 0.08 -2.40
N ALA A 80 -2.69 -0.31 -3.32
CA ALA A 80 -2.91 -1.70 -3.70
C ALA A 80 -1.71 -2.28 -4.45
N LYS A 81 -0.92 -1.43 -5.10
CA LYS A 81 0.32 -1.78 -5.79
C LYS A 81 1.35 -0.67 -5.57
N GLY A 82 2.60 -1.07 -5.32
CA GLY A 82 3.70 -0.13 -5.09
C GLY A 82 3.73 0.42 -3.66
N ALA A 83 4.52 1.47 -3.44
CA ALA A 83 4.69 2.07 -2.13
C ALA A 83 3.45 2.89 -1.71
N PRO A 84 3.06 2.84 -0.42
CA PRO A 84 2.05 3.75 0.11
C PRO A 84 2.60 5.19 0.22
N PRO A 85 1.73 6.20 0.18
CA PRO A 85 2.14 7.57 0.48
C PRO A 85 2.58 7.69 1.94
N MET A 86 3.73 8.31 2.16
CA MET A 86 4.26 8.65 3.48
C MET A 86 4.81 10.07 3.47
N SER A 87 4.93 10.69 4.65
CA SER A 87 5.55 12.01 4.83
C SER A 87 4.99 13.10 3.89
N CYS A 88 3.66 13.09 3.69
CA CYS A 88 2.97 14.09 2.88
C CYS A 88 2.99 15.47 3.57
N ALA A 89 2.53 16.51 2.84
CA ALA A 89 2.31 17.83 3.43
C ALA A 89 1.41 17.73 4.68
N PRO A 90 1.57 18.64 5.67
CA PRO A 90 0.77 18.63 6.89
C PRO A 90 -0.73 18.56 6.59
N ALA A 91 -1.41 17.62 7.24
CA ALA A 91 -2.85 17.44 7.16
C ALA A 91 -3.51 17.92 8.46
N ARG A 92 -4.77 18.35 8.37
CA ARG A 92 -5.58 18.60 9.57
C ARG A 92 -5.83 17.26 10.29
N PRO A 93 -5.86 17.25 11.64
CA PRO A 93 -6.26 16.06 12.39
C PRO A 93 -7.64 15.56 11.96
N VAL A 94 -7.84 14.24 12.04
CA VAL A 94 -9.17 13.64 11.83
C VAL A 94 -10.11 14.16 12.90
N ALA A 95 -11.33 14.55 12.52
CA ALA A 95 -12.33 15.07 13.44
C ALA A 95 -12.63 14.03 14.54
N SER A 96 -12.66 14.46 15.80
CA SER A 96 -12.84 13.56 16.95
C SER A 96 -14.12 12.73 16.86
N SER A 97 -15.20 13.28 16.27
CA SER A 97 -16.45 12.55 16.06
C SER A 97 -16.29 11.31 15.17
N ILE A 98 -15.44 11.39 14.13
CA ILE A 98 -15.13 10.26 13.25
C ILE A 98 -14.32 9.21 14.01
N VAL A 99 -13.33 9.64 14.79
CA VAL A 99 -12.49 8.76 15.62
C VAL A 99 -13.37 8.01 16.63
N THR A 100 -14.19 8.74 17.40
CA THR A 100 -15.08 8.14 18.40
C THR A 100 -16.08 7.18 17.78
N SER A 101 -16.73 7.53 16.66
CA SER A 101 -17.71 6.65 16.00
C SER A 101 -17.07 5.35 15.49
N SER A 102 -15.84 5.45 14.96
CA SER A 102 -15.09 4.29 14.46
C SER A 102 -14.69 3.35 15.61
N LEU A 103 -14.18 3.89 16.71
CA LEU A 103 -13.75 3.10 17.87
C LEU A 103 -14.94 2.46 18.60
N HIS A 104 -16.07 3.18 18.70
CA HIS A 104 -17.26 2.63 19.33
C HIS A 104 -17.77 1.39 18.56
N SER A 105 -17.67 1.39 17.22
CA SER A 105 -18.08 0.26 16.38
C SER A 105 -17.17 -0.97 16.51
N ILE A 106 -15.95 -0.82 17.04
CA ILE A 106 -14.99 -1.91 17.22
C ILE A 106 -15.13 -2.56 18.62
N GLY A 107 -15.67 -1.83 19.60
CA GLY A 107 -15.85 -2.33 20.96
C GLY A 107 -17.12 -3.18 21.21
N HIS A 108 -17.98 -3.34 20.20
CA HIS A 108 -19.24 -4.10 20.31
C HIS A 108 -19.14 -5.54 19.74
N TRP A 109 -17.93 -6.06 19.55
CA TRP A 109 -17.68 -7.45 19.18
C TRP A 109 -17.38 -8.33 20.40
#